data_AF-A0A7C6D4W0-F1
#
_entry.id   AF-A0A7C6D4W0-F1
#
_cell.length_a   1.000
_cell.length_b   1.000
_cell.length_c   1.000
_cell.angle_alpha   90.00
_cell.angle_beta   90.00
_cell.angle_gamma   90.00
#
_symmetry.space_group_name_H-M   'P 1'
#
loop_
_entity.id
_entity.type
_entity.pdbx_description
1 polymer ?
#
loop_
_entity_poly.entity_id
_entity_poly.type
_entity_poly.pdbx_seq_one_letter_code
_entity_poly.pdbx_strand_id
1 'polypeptide(L)'
;MGGIRKQYDEEFKKNAVKLSHASPRPVREIAEDLGIHENVLYNWRRKYTAEGDKTKYATLEEENRDLQRQLAEVKMERDMLKKAAAYFAKNQK
;
A
#
# COMPACT_ATOMS: atom_id res chain seq x y z
N MET A 1 16.05 3.15 16.09
CA MET A 1 15.07 2.17 16.62
C MET A 1 13.72 2.47 16.00
N GLY A 2 13.23 1.65 15.05
CA GLY A 2 11.88 1.84 14.51
C GLY A 2 10.86 1.48 15.59
N GLY A 3 10.11 2.46 16.08
CA GLY A 3 9.04 2.21 17.05
C GLY A 3 7.98 1.26 16.49
N ILE A 4 7.38 0.46 17.38
CA ILE A 4 6.28 -0.44 17.02
C ILE A 4 5.16 0.40 16.39
N ARG A 5 4.85 0.14 15.12
CA ARG A 5 3.77 0.82 14.40
C ARG A 5 2.44 0.36 15.02
N LYS A 6 1.70 1.30 15.64
CA LYS A 6 0.32 1.05 16.05
C LYS A 6 -0.49 0.62 14.82
N GLN A 7 -1.14 -0.53 14.93
CA GLN A 7 -2.11 -0.98 13.93
C GLN A 7 -3.49 -0.45 14.32
N TYR A 8 -4.24 -0.04 13.32
CA TYR A 8 -5.61 0.42 13.46
C TYR A 8 -6.47 -0.42 12.52
N ASP A 9 -7.67 -0.73 12.97
CA ASP A 9 -8.64 -1.48 12.18
C ASP A 9 -9.10 -0.67 10.97
N GLU A 10 -9.45 -1.36 9.88
CA GLU A 10 -9.86 -0.71 8.63
C GLU A 10 -11.11 0.14 8.81
N GLU A 11 -12.07 -0.34 9.59
CA GLU A 11 -13.30 0.40 9.89
C GLU A 11 -13.00 1.70 10.64
N PHE A 12 -12.10 1.66 11.62
CA PHE A 12 -11.65 2.85 12.34
C PHE A 12 -11.04 3.89 11.39
N LYS A 13 -10.16 3.46 10.48
CA LYS A 13 -9.53 4.36 9.49
C LYS A 13 -10.57 5.02 8.60
N LYS A 14 -11.52 4.24 8.07
CA LYS A 14 -12.59 4.75 7.20
C LYS A 14 -13.48 5.74 7.94
N ASN A 15 -13.87 5.44 9.18
CA ASN A 15 -14.69 6.33 10.00
C ASN A 15 -13.93 7.62 10.37
N ALA A 16 -12.64 7.53 10.69
CA ALA A 16 -11.80 8.70 10.95
C ALA A 16 -11.69 9.62 9.71
N VAL A 17 -11.54 9.03 8.52
CA VAL A 17 -11.52 9.79 7.26
C VAL A 17 -12.88 10.45 7.00
N LYS A 18 -13.99 9.70 7.12
CA LYS A 18 -15.36 10.23 7.02
C LYS A 18 -15.57 11.45 7.92
N LEU A 19 -15.23 11.30 9.21
CA LEU A 19 -15.34 12.36 10.20
C LEU A 19 -14.50 13.58 9.83
N SER A 20 -13.26 13.36 9.34
CA SER A 20 -12.36 14.44 8.93
C SER A 20 -12.83 15.25 7.73
N HIS A 21 -13.68 14.67 6.87
CA HIS A 21 -14.28 15.36 5.73
C HIS A 21 -15.62 16.01 6.06
N ALA A 22 -16.39 15.43 6.99
CA ALA A 22 -17.70 15.93 7.39
C ALA A 22 -17.61 17.08 8.41
N SER A 23 -16.55 17.14 9.21
CA SER A 23 -16.37 18.16 10.24
C SER A 23 -15.77 19.45 9.66
N PRO A 24 -16.22 20.64 10.09
CA PRO A 24 -15.56 21.91 9.78
C PRO A 24 -14.25 22.12 10.57
N ARG A 25 -13.95 21.25 11.55
CA ARG A 25 -12.77 21.38 12.42
C ARG A 25 -11.48 21.02 11.68
N PRO A 26 -10.34 21.61 12.06
CA PRO A 26 -9.04 21.22 11.53
C PRO A 26 -8.73 19.73 11.74
N VAL A 27 -8.06 19.12 10.76
CA VAL A 27 -7.63 17.70 10.81
C VAL A 27 -6.82 17.40 12.07
N ARG A 28 -6.00 18.34 12.53
CA ARG A 28 -5.23 18.25 13.76
C ARG A 28 -6.09 17.98 14.99
N GLU A 29 -7.15 18.76 15.18
CA GLU A 29 -8.04 18.62 16.33
C GLU A 29 -8.79 17.29 16.29
N ILE A 30 -9.24 16.87 15.10
CA ILE A 30 -9.91 15.58 14.91
C ILE A 30 -8.95 14.42 15.20
N ALA A 31 -7.69 14.55 14.78
CA ALA A 31 -6.67 13.54 15.07
C ALA A 31 -6.37 13.44 16.57
N GLU A 32 -6.30 14.59 17.26
CA GLU A 32 -6.11 14.66 18.72
C GLU A 32 -7.26 13.99 19.48
N ASP A 33 -8.51 14.28 19.11
CA ASP A 33 -9.70 13.65 19.69
C ASP A 33 -9.73 12.12 19.47
N LEU A 34 -9.24 11.67 18.31
CA LEU A 34 -9.12 10.25 17.97
C LEU A 34 -7.88 9.59 18.58
N GLY A 35 -7.02 10.33 19.29
CA GLY A 35 -5.79 9.82 19.90
C GLY A 35 -4.74 9.37 18.88
N ILE A 36 -4.78 9.91 17.66
CA ILE A 36 -3.86 9.58 16.57
C ILE A 36 -3.02 10.80 16.17
N HIS A 37 -1.86 10.53 15.58
CA HIS A 37 -1.04 11.61 15.05
C HIS A 37 -1.67 12.19 13.77
N GLU A 38 -1.67 13.50 13.60
CA GLU A 38 -2.26 14.19 12.44
C GLU A 38 -1.81 13.63 11.08
N ASN A 39 -0.50 13.43 10.90
CA ASN A 39 0.07 12.77 9.71
C ASN A 39 -0.55 11.40 9.39
N VAL A 40 -0.97 10.63 10.39
CA VAL A 40 -1.62 9.33 10.18
C VAL A 40 -2.99 9.53 9.53
N LEU A 41 -3.76 10.51 10.00
CA LEU A 41 -5.06 10.85 9.43
C LEU A 41 -4.93 11.38 8.00
N TYR A 42 -3.94 12.23 7.72
CA TYR A 42 -3.65 12.65 6.33
C TYR A 42 -3.28 11.48 5.42
N ASN A 43 -2.48 10.53 5.91
CA ASN A 43 -2.15 9.33 5.14
C ASN A 43 -3.40 8.48 4.86
N TRP A 44 -4.36 8.41 5.77
CA TRP A 44 -5.62 7.73 5.53
C TRP A 44 -6.49 8.48 4.54
N ARG A 45 -6.55 9.81 4.58
CA ARG A 45 -7.27 10.62 3.56
C ARG A 45 -6.70 10.49 2.15
N ARG A 46 -5.42 10.12 2.00
CA ARG A 46 -4.84 9.76 0.69
C ARG A 46 -5.30 8.39 0.21
N LYS A 47 -5.64 7.49 1.14
CA LYS A 47 -6.02 6.10 0.87
C LYS A 47 -7.52 5.91 0.72
N TYR A 48 -8.33 6.65 1.47
CA TYR A 48 -9.77 6.54 1.47
C TYR A 48 -10.44 7.87 1.09
N THR A 49 -11.56 7.79 0.39
CA THR A 49 -12.42 8.93 0.07
C THR A 49 -13.28 9.33 1.26
N ALA A 50 -14.03 10.43 1.13
CA ALA A 50 -14.98 10.88 2.16
C ALA A 50 -16.10 9.85 2.42
N GLU A 51 -16.37 8.96 1.46
CA GLU A 51 -17.36 7.88 1.54
C GLU A 51 -16.77 6.60 2.19
N GLY A 52 -15.45 6.56 2.41
CA GLY A 52 -14.73 5.42 2.99
C GLY A 52 -14.27 4.37 1.97
N ASP A 53 -14.40 4.66 0.68
CA ASP A 53 -13.89 3.82 -0.41
C ASP A 53 -12.41 4.06 -0.65
N LYS A 54 -11.70 3.10 -1.25
CA LYS A 54 -10.30 3.33 -1.63
C LYS A 54 -10.23 4.40 -2.73
N THR A 55 -9.26 5.31 -2.63
CA THR A 55 -9.01 6.28 -3.69
C THR A 55 -8.50 5.58 -4.96
N LYS A 56 -8.68 6.22 -6.13
CA LYS A 56 -8.08 5.75 -7.39
C LYS A 56 -6.56 5.61 -7.29
N TYR A 57 -5.92 6.48 -6.50
CA TYR A 57 -4.48 6.38 -6.26
C TYR A 57 -4.12 5.12 -5.47
N ALA A 58 -4.84 4.83 -4.38
CA ALA A 58 -4.57 3.67 -3.54
C ALA A 58 -4.82 2.34 -4.27
N THR A 59 -5.85 2.28 -5.12
CA THR A 59 -6.13 1.11 -5.97
C THR A 59 -5.04 0.90 -7.01
N LEU A 60 -4.63 1.96 -7.73
CA LEU A 60 -3.52 1.87 -8.69
C LEU A 60 -2.18 1.51 -8.02
N GLU A 61 -1.92 1.99 -6.80
CA GLU A 61 -0.71 1.63 -6.05
C GLU A 61 -0.66 0.14 -5.69
N GLU A 62 -1.81 -0.43 -5.32
CA GLU A 62 -1.96 -1.86 -5.03
C GLU A 62 -1.77 -2.71 -6.29
N GLU A 63 -2.45 -2.36 -7.39
CA GLU A 63 -2.27 -3.02 -8.69
C GLU A 63 -0.83 -2.96 -9.19
N ASN A 64 -0.17 -1.79 -9.08
CA ASN A 64 1.21 -1.63 -9.50
C ASN A 64 2.15 -2.54 -8.71
N ARG A 65 1.93 -2.67 -7.40
CA ARG A 65 2.73 -3.56 -6.54
C ARG A 65 2.57 -5.02 -6.94
N ASP A 66 1.35 -5.45 -7.26
CA ASP A 66 1.10 -6.82 -7.68
C ASP A 66 1.68 -7.11 -9.07
N LEU A 67 1.57 -6.15 -10.01
CA LEU A 67 2.23 -6.24 -11.31
C LEU A 67 3.76 -6.31 -11.18
N GLN A 68 4.36 -5.54 -10.27
CA GLN A 68 5.80 -5.61 -10.03
C GLN A 68 6.22 -6.98 -9.48
N ARG A 69 5.43 -7.58 -8.60
CA ARG A 69 5.68 -8.95 -8.08
C ARG A 69 5.63 -9.98 -9.20
N GLN A 70 4.56 -9.98 -9.99
CA GLN A 70 4.41 -10.90 -11.12
C GLN A 70 5.53 -10.72 -12.14
N LEU A 71 5.91 -9.46 -12.44
CA LEU A 71 7.00 -9.17 -13.34
C LEU A 71 8.34 -9.69 -12.82
N ALA A 72 8.58 -9.62 -11.51
CA ALA A 72 9.78 -10.15 -10.89
C ALA A 72 9.85 -11.69 -10.98
N GLU A 73 8.72 -12.35 -10.73
CA GLU A 73 8.58 -13.82 -10.83
C GLU A 73 8.85 -14.31 -12.25
N VAL A 74 8.15 -13.75 -13.25
CA VAL A 74 8.32 -14.14 -14.66
C VAL A 74 9.76 -13.87 -15.15
N LYS A 75 10.38 -12.76 -14.70
CA LYS A 75 11.79 -12.49 -15.03
C LYS A 75 12.71 -13.55 -14.44
N MET A 76 12.47 -13.97 -13.19
CA MET A 76 13.26 -15.00 -12.53
C MET A 76 13.15 -16.34 -13.26
N GLU A 77 11.94 -16.78 -13.59
CA GLU A 77 11.70 -18.02 -14.35
C GLU A 77 12.39 -18.01 -15.71
N ARG A 78 12.20 -16.92 -16.47
CA ARG A 78 12.86 -16.72 -17.76
C ARG A 78 14.38 -16.82 -17.64
N ASP A 79 14.96 -16.18 -16.62
CA ASP A 79 16.41 -16.16 -16.43
C ASP A 79 16.94 -17.53 -15.99
N MET A 80 16.17 -18.29 -15.22
CA MET A 80 16.48 -19.67 -14.88
C MET A 80 16.48 -20.58 -16.11
N LEU A 81 15.46 -20.49 -16.97
CA LEU A 81 15.38 -21.26 -18.21
C LEU A 81 16.52 -20.94 -19.17
N LYS A 82 16.87 -19.65 -19.32
CA LYS A 82 18.03 -19.23 -20.13
C LYS A 82 19.34 -19.83 -19.61
N LYS A 83 19.54 -19.83 -18.29
CA LYS A 83 20.72 -20.46 -17.67
C LYS A 83 20.75 -21.97 -17.92
N ALA A 84 19.62 -22.65 -17.79
CA ALA A 84 19.52 -24.08 -18.06
C ALA A 84 19.85 -24.40 -19.53
N ALA A 85 19.23 -23.69 -20.48
CA ALA A 85 19.52 -23.86 -21.91
C ALA A 85 21.00 -23.63 -22.24
N ALA A 86 21.61 -22.59 -21.67
CA ALA A 86 23.04 -22.31 -21.85
C ALA A 86 23.94 -23.40 -21.25
N TYR A 87 23.56 -23.99 -20.13
CA TYR A 87 24.27 -25.13 -19.53
C TYR A 87 24.19 -26.36 -20.45
N PHE A 88 23.01 -26.72 -20.93
CA PHE A 88 22.83 -27.86 -21.84
C PHE A 88 23.58 -27.68 -23.15
N ALA A 89 23.54 -26.49 -23.77
CA ALA A 89 24.28 -26.21 -25.01
C ALA A 89 25.81 -26.33 -24.84
N LYS A 90 26.35 -26.04 -23.66
CA LYS A 90 27.80 -26.17 -23.38
C LYS A 90 28.23 -27.64 -23.19
N ASN A 91 27.33 -28.50 -22.73
CA ASN A 91 27.63 -29.91 -22.41
C ASN A 91 27.29 -30.89 -23.56
N GLN A 92 26.90 -30.41 -24.73
CA GLN A 92 26.67 -31.24 -25.94
C GLN A 92 27.94 -31.42 -26.81
N LYS A 93 29.14 -31.28 -26.23
CA LYS A 93 30.43 -31.54 -26.89
C LYS A 93 31.10 -32.77 -26.33
#